data_AF-A0A0F0I735-F1
#
_entry.id   AF-A0A0F0I735-F1
#
_cell.length_a   1.000
_cell.length_b   1.000
_cell.length_c   1.000
_cell.angle_alpha   90.00
_cell.angle_beta   90.00
_cell.angle_gamma   90.00
#
_symmetry.space_group_name_H-M   'P 1'
#
loop_
_entity.id
_entity.type
_entity.pdbx_description
1 polymer ?
#
loop_
_entity_poly.entity_id
_entity_poly.type
_entity_poly.pdbx_seq_one_letter_code
_entity_poly.pdbx_strand_id
1 'polypeptide(L)'
;MQNIDGGPLYSNWLFLNDEDKPYGPLDSDKQLHDALMQALKELPSPVLTQFKDRPLPICTPYTFTHGDLNCQNILVKNGELAGILDWESAGYFPVWWEYAATSIGFTAEDAEWKALLRVRLSGYPNLNERGQALVDSLLGVEQAADVSPYSFYAFTYLQKNAAALESLGVEIEYIPVFLGGINVGSGNKPPWTLPAKAAYSKYDGKRAQKYFGHDFEVPSWFPILSLLPQRALTYIKKHHPSQTFSAAFQSCFETMWNGQLDISKPENLAKALGNVFSAQEVEKIITAAGTPEVKAELAATTERVVKELGAFGCPWFWVINGEGKGEPFFGSDRWHFMWEFLGLPFDDLKLRARI
;
A
#
# COMPACT_ATOMS: atom_id res chain seq x y z
N MET A 1 -4.45 28.11 6.96
CA MET A 1 -3.20 28.35 6.23
C MET A 1 -3.17 29.80 5.78
N GLN A 2 -2.26 30.60 6.31
CA GLN A 2 -2.14 32.04 6.02
C GLN A 2 -0.75 32.57 6.38
N ASN A 3 -0.36 33.71 5.80
CA ASN A 3 0.87 34.41 6.18
C ASN A 3 0.73 35.11 7.55
N ILE A 4 1.79 35.78 8.01
CA ILE A 4 1.82 36.45 9.32
C ILE A 4 0.79 37.58 9.47
N ASP A 5 0.43 38.23 8.37
CA ASP A 5 -0.54 39.34 8.30
C ASP A 5 -1.98 38.84 8.07
N GLY A 6 -2.21 37.52 8.08
CA GLY A 6 -3.53 36.91 7.83
C GLY A 6 -3.93 36.83 6.35
N GLY A 7 -3.00 37.10 5.45
CA GLY A 7 -3.19 37.02 4.00
C GLY A 7 -2.81 35.67 3.39
N PRO A 8 -2.95 35.53 2.07
CA PRO A 8 -2.46 34.39 1.30
C PRO A 8 -0.95 34.20 1.46
N LEU A 9 -0.45 32.95 1.37
CA LEU A 9 0.98 32.63 1.44
C LEU A 9 1.49 31.99 0.15
N TYR A 10 2.76 32.19 -0.14
CA TYR A 10 3.47 31.45 -1.19
C TYR A 10 4.02 30.16 -0.58
N SER A 11 3.80 29.04 -1.24
CA SER A 11 4.35 27.76 -0.81
C SER A 11 4.66 26.92 -2.03
N ASN A 12 5.93 26.92 -2.42
CA ASN A 12 6.49 26.07 -3.47
C ASN A 12 6.41 24.57 -3.11
N TRP A 13 6.01 24.29 -1.86
CA TRP A 13 5.99 22.98 -1.23
C TRP A 13 4.62 22.29 -1.30
N LEU A 14 3.55 23.05 -1.08
CA LEU A 14 2.15 22.59 -1.24
C LEU A 14 1.70 22.59 -2.70
N PHE A 15 2.24 23.53 -3.48
CA PHE A 15 1.74 23.88 -4.81
C PHE A 15 2.86 23.85 -5.84
N LEU A 16 3.30 22.63 -6.15
CA LEU A 16 4.35 22.39 -7.14
C LEU A 16 3.99 23.06 -8.47
N ASN A 17 4.96 23.78 -9.06
CA ASN A 17 4.86 24.49 -10.35
C ASN A 17 3.99 25.77 -10.39
N ASP A 18 3.63 26.36 -9.25
CA ASP A 18 2.86 27.62 -9.18
C ASP A 18 3.57 28.67 -8.28
N GLU A 19 4.88 28.88 -8.50
CA GLU A 19 5.76 29.71 -7.66
C GLU A 19 5.31 31.19 -7.54
N ASP A 20 4.59 31.70 -8.56
CA ASP A 20 4.11 33.08 -8.61
C ASP A 20 2.69 33.27 -8.07
N LYS A 21 2.05 32.21 -7.55
CA LYS A 21 0.67 32.26 -7.09
C LYS A 21 0.55 32.04 -5.59
N PRO A 22 -0.07 32.97 -4.86
CA PRO A 22 -0.30 32.79 -3.44
C PRO A 22 -1.58 31.99 -3.17
N TYR A 23 -1.58 31.23 -2.08
CA TYR A 23 -2.65 30.34 -1.68
C TYR A 23 -3.21 30.68 -0.31
N GLY A 24 -4.53 30.58 -0.20
CA GLY A 24 -5.28 30.92 1.01
C GLY A 24 -5.71 32.39 1.10
N PRO A 25 -6.10 32.87 2.29
CA PRO A 25 -6.15 32.10 3.54
C PRO A 25 -7.10 30.90 3.42
N LEU A 26 -6.66 29.73 3.89
CA LEU A 26 -7.47 28.50 3.93
C LEU A 26 -7.86 28.22 5.37
N ASP A 27 -9.14 28.32 5.70
CA ASP A 27 -9.64 28.30 7.08
C ASP A 27 -10.29 26.96 7.50
N SER A 28 -10.38 26.00 6.58
CA SER A 28 -11.01 24.70 6.81
C SER A 28 -10.26 23.54 6.18
N ASP A 29 -10.41 22.35 6.76
CA ASP A 29 -9.84 21.10 6.24
C ASP A 29 -10.21 20.86 4.78
N LYS A 30 -11.46 21.18 4.41
CA LYS A 30 -11.96 21.06 3.04
C LYS A 30 -11.20 21.98 2.07
N GLN A 31 -11.00 23.25 2.43
CA GLN A 31 -10.30 24.19 1.56
C GLN A 31 -8.83 23.81 1.36
N LEU A 32 -8.15 23.35 2.42
CA LEU A 32 -6.78 22.85 2.29
C LEU A 32 -6.73 21.59 1.43
N HIS A 33 -7.65 20.65 1.62
CA HIS A 33 -7.75 19.44 0.81
C HIS A 33 -8.02 19.75 -0.65
N ASP A 34 -9.00 20.60 -0.97
CA ASP A 34 -9.31 21.00 -2.35
C ASP A 34 -8.09 21.65 -3.02
N ALA A 35 -7.37 22.52 -2.29
CA ALA A 35 -6.18 23.20 -2.79
C ALA A 35 -5.04 22.19 -3.06
N LEU A 36 -4.76 21.29 -2.12
CA LEU A 36 -3.79 20.20 -2.28
C LEU A 36 -4.15 19.30 -3.46
N MET A 37 -5.40 18.86 -3.57
CA MET A 37 -5.86 18.03 -4.68
C MET A 37 -5.75 18.74 -6.03
N GLN A 38 -5.92 20.06 -6.07
CA GLN A 38 -5.69 20.86 -7.27
C GLN A 38 -4.20 20.94 -7.62
N ALA A 39 -3.31 21.07 -6.63
CA ALA A 39 -1.86 21.07 -6.81
C ALA A 39 -1.33 19.73 -7.34
N LEU A 40 -1.84 18.64 -6.78
CA LEU A 40 -1.40 17.29 -7.09
C LEU A 40 -1.84 16.82 -8.49
N LYS A 41 -2.75 17.52 -9.18
CA LYS A 41 -3.24 17.17 -10.53
C LYS A 41 -2.14 17.05 -11.58
N GLU A 42 -1.01 17.70 -11.34
CA GLU A 42 0.16 17.69 -12.22
C GLU A 42 1.14 16.53 -11.90
N LEU A 43 0.91 15.75 -10.83
CA LEU A 43 1.68 14.56 -10.48
C LEU A 43 1.14 13.29 -11.17
N PRO A 44 1.96 12.23 -11.32
CA PRO A 44 1.52 10.96 -11.89
C PRO A 44 0.28 10.36 -11.16
N SER A 45 -0.66 9.79 -11.93
CA SER A 45 -1.94 9.22 -11.44
C SER A 45 -1.91 8.32 -10.19
N PRO A 46 -0.88 7.50 -9.93
CA PRO A 46 -0.86 6.62 -8.75
C PRO A 46 -0.90 7.38 -7.42
N VAL A 47 -0.14 8.49 -7.31
CA VAL A 47 -0.12 9.35 -6.11
C VAL A 47 -1.47 10.06 -5.95
N LEU A 48 -2.02 10.56 -7.05
CA LEU A 48 -3.34 11.21 -7.08
C LEU A 48 -4.47 10.33 -6.56
N THR A 49 -4.44 9.02 -6.83
CA THR A 49 -5.49 8.09 -6.41
C THR A 49 -5.46 7.85 -4.90
N GLN A 50 -4.28 7.85 -4.28
CA GLN A 50 -4.13 7.70 -2.83
C GLN A 50 -4.64 8.94 -2.04
N PHE A 51 -4.42 10.15 -2.57
CA PHE A 51 -4.88 11.38 -1.91
C PHE A 51 -6.35 11.73 -2.19
N LYS A 52 -6.90 11.32 -3.34
CA LYS A 52 -8.25 11.70 -3.79
C LYS A 52 -9.38 11.09 -2.96
N ASP A 53 -9.19 9.88 -2.44
CA ASP A 53 -10.24 9.13 -1.75
C ASP A 53 -10.06 9.13 -0.22
N ARG A 54 -9.07 9.87 0.32
CA ARG A 54 -8.72 9.86 1.74
C ARG A 54 -8.76 11.26 2.37
N PRO A 55 -9.47 11.44 3.49
CA PRO A 55 -9.49 12.72 4.18
C PRO A 55 -8.11 13.03 4.77
N LEU A 56 -7.61 14.25 4.55
CA LEU A 56 -6.41 14.74 5.23
C LEU A 56 -6.66 14.80 6.75
N PRO A 57 -5.59 14.70 7.57
CA PRO A 57 -5.72 14.88 9.01
C PRO A 57 -6.32 16.26 9.33
N ILE A 58 -7.05 16.35 10.45
CA ILE A 58 -7.62 17.63 10.94
C ILE A 58 -6.51 18.68 10.99
N CYS A 59 -6.73 19.82 10.33
CA CYS A 59 -5.71 20.84 10.10
C CYS A 59 -5.45 21.73 11.30
N THR A 60 -6.36 21.74 12.28
CA THR A 60 -6.25 22.59 13.47
C THR A 60 -5.47 21.90 14.60
N PRO A 61 -4.70 22.64 15.42
CA PRO A 61 -4.45 24.07 15.33
C PRO A 61 -3.49 24.41 14.18
N TYR A 62 -3.54 25.65 13.70
CA TYR A 62 -2.53 26.17 12.80
C TYR A 62 -1.37 26.75 13.63
N THR A 63 -0.15 26.32 13.36
CA THR A 63 1.06 26.75 14.05
C THR A 63 1.96 27.54 13.12
N PHE A 64 2.67 28.52 13.66
CA PHE A 64 3.70 29.21 12.90
C PHE A 64 4.82 28.23 12.58
N THR A 65 5.04 27.99 11.30
CA THR A 65 5.82 26.90 10.74
C THR A 65 6.81 27.49 9.74
N HIS A 66 8.02 26.94 9.68
CA HIS A 66 9.08 27.48 8.82
C HIS A 66 8.74 27.27 7.35
N GLY A 67 8.16 26.11 7.02
CA GLY A 67 7.72 25.78 5.66
C GLY A 67 8.84 25.26 4.76
N ASP A 68 10.10 25.46 5.14
CA ASP A 68 11.31 24.93 4.47
C ASP A 68 12.47 24.71 5.47
N LEU A 69 12.22 23.98 6.55
CA LEU A 69 13.29 23.72 7.52
C LEU A 69 14.20 22.61 6.99
N ASN A 70 15.43 22.97 6.64
CA ASN A 70 16.45 22.05 6.15
C ASN A 70 17.85 22.43 6.70
N CYS A 71 18.85 21.58 6.50
CA CYS A 71 20.19 21.79 7.06
C CYS A 71 20.90 23.05 6.51
N GLN A 72 20.54 23.54 5.32
CA GLN A 72 21.11 24.75 4.72
C GLN A 72 20.55 26.03 5.37
N ASN A 73 19.36 25.93 5.96
CA ASN A 73 18.67 27.03 6.63
C ASN A 73 18.99 27.13 8.13
N ILE A 74 19.94 26.33 8.64
CA ILE A 74 20.32 26.31 10.06
C ILE A 74 21.77 26.75 10.22
N LEU A 75 21.99 27.86 10.91
CA LEU A 75 23.31 28.33 11.29
C LEU A 75 23.73 27.77 12.64
N VAL A 76 24.91 27.16 12.70
CA VAL A 76 25.51 26.65 13.94
C VAL A 76 26.84 27.35 14.19
N LYS A 77 27.04 27.85 15.40
CA LYS A 77 28.30 28.47 15.85
C LYS A 77 28.74 27.81 17.15
N ASN A 78 29.96 27.26 17.16
CA ASN A 78 30.54 26.56 18.31
C ASN A 78 29.67 25.40 18.86
N GLY A 79 28.94 24.71 17.97
CA GLY A 79 28.05 23.60 18.36
C GLY A 79 26.67 24.03 18.88
N GLU A 80 26.38 25.34 18.90
CA GLU A 80 25.09 25.89 19.30
C GLU A 80 24.34 26.50 18.11
N LEU A 81 23.00 26.46 18.15
CA LEU A 81 22.15 27.12 17.16
C LEU A 81 22.40 28.62 17.21
N ALA A 82 22.87 29.18 16.11
CA ALA A 82 23.15 30.61 15.95
C ALA A 82 22.02 31.35 15.24
N GLY A 83 21.24 30.66 14.40
CA GLY A 83 20.12 31.26 13.69
C GLY A 83 19.42 30.27 12.75
N ILE A 84 18.22 30.64 12.34
CA ILE A 84 17.43 29.98 11.30
C ILE A 84 17.19 31.01 10.21
N LEU A 85 17.47 30.65 8.96
CA LEU A 85 17.40 31.51 7.79
C LEU A 85 16.23 31.11 6.89
N ASP A 86 15.95 31.95 5.89
CA ASP A 86 15.06 31.61 4.78
C ASP A 86 13.58 31.40 5.16
N TRP A 87 13.05 32.37 5.89
CA TRP A 87 11.66 32.39 6.36
C TRP A 87 10.64 32.78 5.28
N GLU A 88 11.01 32.82 4.00
CA GLU A 88 10.13 33.28 2.93
C GLU A 88 8.92 32.36 2.70
N SER A 89 9.08 31.07 3.03
CA SER A 89 8.01 30.06 3.00
C SER A 89 7.21 29.97 4.31
N ALA A 90 7.53 30.80 5.31
CA ALA A 90 6.96 30.67 6.64
C ALA A 90 5.53 31.21 6.73
N GLY A 91 4.74 30.58 7.60
CA GLY A 91 3.35 30.95 7.78
C GLY A 91 2.65 30.09 8.82
N TYR A 92 1.35 30.28 8.95
CA TYR A 92 0.51 29.45 9.82
C TYR A 92 0.03 28.24 9.02
N PHE A 93 0.65 27.08 9.24
CA PHE A 93 0.32 25.81 8.61
C PHE A 93 -0.35 24.86 9.61
N PRO A 94 -1.02 23.78 9.15
CA PRO A 94 -1.50 22.75 10.06
C PRO A 94 -0.39 22.26 10.99
N VAL A 95 -0.73 21.93 12.23
CA VAL A 95 0.26 21.48 13.24
C VAL A 95 1.13 20.31 12.80
N TRP A 96 0.65 19.48 11.86
CA TRP A 96 1.37 18.33 11.33
C TRP A 96 2.26 18.64 10.11
N TRP A 97 2.26 19.87 9.60
CA TRP A 97 2.92 20.24 8.35
C TRP A 97 4.44 20.00 8.37
N GLU A 98 5.13 20.52 9.39
CA GLU A 98 6.59 20.37 9.53
C GLU A 98 6.98 18.89 9.66
N TYR A 99 6.14 18.07 10.29
CA TYR A 99 6.37 16.62 10.36
C TYR A 99 6.30 15.96 9.00
N ALA A 100 5.24 16.24 8.23
CA ALA A 100 5.06 15.70 6.91
C ALA A 100 6.19 16.10 5.95
N ALA A 101 6.65 17.35 6.05
CA ALA A 101 7.75 17.88 5.27
C ALA A 101 9.08 17.12 5.50
N THR A 102 9.26 16.48 6.66
CA THR A 102 10.43 15.61 6.90
C THR A 102 10.49 14.38 5.98
N SER A 103 9.43 14.05 5.24
CA SER A 103 9.44 12.96 4.24
C SER A 103 9.98 13.35 2.88
N ILE A 104 10.28 14.63 2.69
CA ILE A 104 10.69 15.16 1.40
C ILE A 104 12.13 15.65 1.53
N GLY A 105 13.13 14.87 1.08
CA GLY A 105 14.54 15.26 1.08
C GLY A 105 15.04 15.62 -0.33
N PHE A 106 15.83 16.70 -0.46
CA PHE A 106 16.35 17.17 -1.77
C PHE A 106 17.74 16.64 -2.11
N THR A 107 18.50 16.32 -1.07
CA THR A 107 19.84 15.73 -1.16
C THR A 107 19.95 14.59 -0.15
N ALA A 108 20.96 13.73 -0.30
CA ALA A 108 21.20 12.65 0.66
C ALA A 108 21.45 13.20 2.08
N GLU A 109 22.19 14.31 2.19
CA GLU A 109 22.48 14.98 3.47
C GLU A 109 21.21 15.58 4.09
N ASP A 110 20.34 16.20 3.27
CA ASP A 110 19.05 16.73 3.72
C ASP A 110 18.11 15.61 4.18
N ALA A 111 18.08 14.48 3.47
CA ALA A 111 17.29 13.31 3.85
C ALA A 111 17.75 12.72 5.20
N GLU A 112 19.07 12.58 5.42
CA GLU A 112 19.62 12.12 6.70
C GLU A 112 19.28 13.09 7.84
N TRP A 113 19.40 14.39 7.60
CA TRP A 113 19.04 15.41 8.59
C TRP A 113 17.54 15.39 8.90
N LYS A 114 16.67 15.25 7.88
CA LYS A 114 15.21 15.15 8.05
C LYS A 114 14.80 13.89 8.80
N ALA A 115 15.52 12.78 8.63
CA ALA A 115 15.31 11.58 9.45
C ALA A 115 15.59 11.86 10.94
N LEU A 116 16.67 12.58 11.25
CA LEU A 116 16.98 13.01 12.63
C LEU A 116 15.93 14.00 13.16
N LEU A 117 15.51 14.97 12.35
CA LEU A 117 14.47 15.93 12.71
C LEU A 117 13.17 15.18 13.03
N ARG A 118 12.78 14.19 12.21
CA ARG A 118 11.57 13.40 12.43
C ARG A 118 11.58 12.72 13.78
N VAL A 119 12.67 12.05 14.14
CA VAL A 119 12.83 11.42 15.48
C VAL A 119 12.60 12.43 16.60
N ARG A 120 13.08 13.67 16.43
CA ARG A 120 12.86 14.75 17.42
C ARG A 120 11.42 15.22 17.45
N LEU A 121 10.80 15.37 16.28
CA LEU A 121 9.41 15.79 16.14
C LEU A 121 8.42 14.71 16.63
N SER A 122 8.78 13.42 16.58
CA SER A 122 7.98 12.32 17.13
C SER A 122 7.75 12.42 18.65
N GLY A 123 8.54 13.24 19.35
CA GLY A 123 8.34 13.58 20.77
C GLY A 123 7.15 14.51 21.05
N TYR A 124 6.47 15.02 20.02
CA TYR A 124 5.31 15.90 20.12
C TYR A 124 4.04 15.15 19.67
N PRO A 125 3.21 14.63 20.60
CA PRO A 125 2.16 13.65 20.28
C PRO A 125 1.16 14.10 19.21
N ASN A 126 0.66 15.34 19.29
CA ASN A 126 -0.33 15.88 18.35
C ASN A 126 0.21 16.09 16.92
N LEU A 127 1.52 16.30 16.79
CA LEU A 127 2.23 16.54 15.53
C LEU A 127 2.63 15.19 14.91
N ASN A 128 3.10 14.26 15.75
CA ASN A 128 3.48 12.91 15.38
C ASN A 128 2.28 12.09 14.86
N GLU A 129 1.20 11.91 15.64
CA GLU A 129 0.10 11.01 15.24
C GLU A 129 -0.54 11.42 13.91
N ARG A 130 -0.67 12.74 13.68
CA ARG A 130 -1.33 13.29 12.48
C ARG A 130 -0.38 13.40 11.29
N GLY A 131 0.87 13.78 11.54
CA GLY A 131 1.89 13.82 10.50
C GLY A 131 2.29 12.42 10.05
N GLN A 132 2.41 11.47 10.97
CA GLN A 132 2.69 10.06 10.69
C GLN A 132 1.57 9.45 9.85
N ALA A 133 0.29 9.71 10.15
CA ALA A 133 -0.81 9.25 9.29
C ALA A 133 -0.70 9.72 7.82
N LEU A 134 -0.16 10.93 7.58
CA LEU A 134 0.09 11.43 6.23
C LEU A 134 1.32 10.77 5.59
N VAL A 135 2.36 10.50 6.38
CA VAL A 135 3.61 9.89 5.92
C VAL A 135 3.51 8.39 5.72
N ASP A 136 2.77 7.68 6.57
CA ASP A 136 2.43 6.25 6.45
C ASP A 136 1.70 5.99 5.14
N SER A 137 0.94 6.99 4.66
CA SER A 137 0.27 6.90 3.37
C SER A 137 1.23 6.85 2.16
N LEU A 138 2.53 7.10 2.36
CA LEU A 138 3.57 6.96 1.34
C LEU A 138 4.20 5.55 1.31
N LEU A 139 4.13 4.78 2.39
CA LEU A 139 4.64 3.40 2.43
C LEU A 139 3.52 2.40 2.16
N GLY A 140 3.57 1.74 1.01
CA GLY A 140 2.49 0.85 0.58
C GLY A 140 2.98 -0.47 0.01
N VAL A 141 2.24 -1.55 0.29
CA VAL A 141 2.37 -2.84 -0.38
C VAL A 141 1.03 -3.20 -1.01
N GLU A 142 0.93 -3.07 -2.33
CA GLU A 142 -0.19 -3.59 -3.12
C GLU A 142 0.09 -5.03 -3.53
N GLN A 143 -0.61 -6.01 -2.97
CA GLN A 143 -0.54 -7.41 -3.38
C GLN A 143 -1.66 -7.75 -4.37
N ALA A 144 -1.32 -7.94 -5.64
CA ALA A 144 -2.19 -8.61 -6.60
C ALA A 144 -2.17 -10.13 -6.39
N ALA A 145 -3.33 -10.68 -6.02
CA ALA A 145 -3.48 -12.08 -5.66
C ALA A 145 -4.65 -12.76 -6.40
N ASP A 146 -4.38 -13.94 -6.95
CA ASP A 146 -5.38 -14.93 -7.34
C ASP A 146 -5.29 -16.17 -6.42
N VAL A 147 -6.14 -17.18 -6.62
CA VAL A 147 -6.25 -18.44 -5.86
C VAL A 147 -5.02 -19.38 -5.97
N SER A 148 -3.84 -18.87 -6.34
CA SER A 148 -2.57 -19.60 -6.37
C SER A 148 -2.09 -19.95 -4.96
N PRO A 149 -1.43 -21.11 -4.75
CA PRO A 149 -0.89 -21.47 -3.44
C PRO A 149 0.19 -20.48 -2.98
N TYR A 150 1.01 -19.95 -3.89
CA TYR A 150 2.02 -18.95 -3.55
C TYR A 150 1.39 -17.61 -3.16
N SER A 151 0.22 -17.26 -3.71
CA SER A 151 -0.53 -16.09 -3.24
C SER A 151 -1.05 -16.30 -1.83
N PHE A 152 -1.51 -17.52 -1.50
CA PHE A 152 -1.97 -17.84 -0.15
C PHE A 152 -0.84 -17.75 0.89
N TYR A 153 0.34 -18.23 0.53
CA TYR A 153 1.54 -18.11 1.35
C TYR A 153 1.90 -16.65 1.61
N ALA A 154 1.92 -15.84 0.55
CA ALA A 154 2.18 -14.41 0.65
C ALA A 154 1.14 -13.68 1.51
N PHE A 155 -0.14 -13.99 1.30
CA PHE A 155 -1.23 -13.43 2.08
C PHE A 155 -1.08 -13.78 3.58
N THR A 156 -0.80 -15.05 3.88
CA THR A 156 -0.59 -15.52 5.26
C THR A 156 0.60 -14.80 5.92
N TYR A 157 1.68 -14.60 5.18
CA TYR A 157 2.85 -13.90 5.68
C TYR A 157 2.54 -12.43 5.99
N LEU A 158 1.87 -11.71 5.08
CA LEU A 158 1.48 -10.33 5.31
C LEU A 158 0.51 -10.19 6.50
N GLN A 159 -0.48 -11.07 6.61
CA GLN A 159 -1.40 -11.07 7.76
C GLN A 159 -0.67 -11.30 9.09
N LYS A 160 0.27 -12.26 9.15
CA LYS A 160 1.09 -12.52 10.35
C LYS A 160 1.96 -11.33 10.77
N ASN A 161 2.38 -10.52 9.80
CA ASN A 161 3.25 -9.36 10.04
C ASN A 161 2.48 -8.03 10.02
N ALA A 162 1.15 -8.03 9.86
CA ALA A 162 0.35 -6.82 9.65
C ALA A 162 0.54 -5.80 10.78
N ALA A 163 0.49 -6.22 12.04
CA ALA A 163 0.68 -5.33 13.18
C ALA A 163 2.10 -4.73 13.24
N ALA A 164 3.13 -5.49 12.85
CA ALA A 164 4.50 -4.99 12.80
C ALA A 164 4.67 -3.97 11.66
N LEU A 165 4.12 -4.29 10.48
CA LEU A 165 4.12 -3.40 9.31
C LEU A 165 3.37 -2.10 9.59
N GLU A 166 2.19 -2.19 10.21
CA GLU A 166 1.42 -1.02 10.66
C GLU A 166 2.22 -0.17 11.66
N SER A 167 2.91 -0.79 12.64
CA SER A 167 3.76 -0.04 13.59
C SER A 167 4.98 0.63 12.94
N LEU A 168 5.35 0.19 11.74
CA LEU A 168 6.42 0.75 10.92
C LEU A 168 5.87 1.70 9.84
N GLY A 169 4.57 1.99 9.85
CA GLY A 169 3.93 2.90 8.91
C GLY A 169 3.62 2.31 7.54
N VAL A 170 3.67 0.99 7.38
CA VAL A 170 3.44 0.32 6.09
C VAL A 170 1.97 -0.10 5.97
N GLU A 171 1.31 0.38 4.94
CA GLU A 171 -0.04 -0.06 4.58
C GLU A 171 -0.01 -1.27 3.64
N ILE A 172 -0.95 -2.20 3.83
CA ILE A 172 -1.11 -3.38 2.98
C ILE A 172 -2.46 -3.30 2.27
N GLU A 173 -2.44 -3.38 0.95
CA GLU A 173 -3.65 -3.46 0.12
C GLU A 173 -3.67 -4.77 -0.68
N TYR A 174 -4.74 -5.56 -0.52
CA TYR A 174 -4.97 -6.75 -1.36
C TYR A 174 -5.81 -6.40 -2.59
N ILE A 175 -5.40 -6.91 -3.75
CA ILE A 175 -6.01 -6.63 -5.06
C ILE A 175 -6.42 -7.96 -5.70
N PRO A 176 -7.73 -8.23 -5.84
CA PRO A 176 -8.22 -9.43 -6.52
C PRO A 176 -7.95 -9.31 -8.02
N VAL A 177 -7.29 -10.32 -8.58
CA VAL A 177 -6.92 -10.37 -10.01
C VAL A 177 -7.17 -11.76 -10.57
N PHE A 178 -7.33 -11.84 -11.91
CA PHE A 178 -7.47 -13.11 -12.58
C PHE A 178 -6.14 -13.58 -13.21
N LEU A 179 -5.52 -14.63 -12.65
CA LEU A 179 -4.22 -15.15 -13.10
C LEU A 179 -4.26 -15.63 -14.56
N GLY A 180 -5.39 -16.19 -15.02
CA GLY A 180 -5.56 -16.54 -16.42
C GLY A 180 -5.46 -15.32 -17.34
N GLY A 181 -6.00 -14.18 -16.93
CA GLY A 181 -5.88 -12.90 -17.63
C GLY A 181 -4.46 -12.36 -17.62
N ILE A 182 -3.75 -12.48 -16.48
CA ILE A 182 -2.33 -12.08 -16.37
C ILE A 182 -1.45 -12.92 -17.30
N ASN A 183 -1.61 -14.25 -17.31
CA ASN A 183 -0.82 -15.13 -18.18
C ASN A 183 -1.04 -14.80 -19.67
N VAL A 184 -2.29 -14.59 -20.08
CA VAL A 184 -2.60 -14.20 -21.47
C VAL A 184 -2.04 -12.82 -21.80
N GLY A 185 -2.25 -11.82 -20.94
CA GLY A 185 -1.82 -10.45 -21.16
C GLY A 185 -0.30 -10.26 -21.20
N SER A 186 0.44 -11.03 -20.41
CA SER A 186 1.92 -11.00 -20.37
C SER A 186 2.59 -11.95 -21.36
N GLY A 187 1.84 -12.85 -22.01
CA GLY A 187 2.38 -13.94 -22.82
C GLY A 187 3.04 -15.07 -22.01
N ASN A 188 2.87 -15.09 -20.69
CA ASN A 188 3.41 -16.13 -19.82
C ASN A 188 2.64 -17.45 -19.97
N LYS A 189 3.32 -18.56 -19.69
CA LYS A 189 2.72 -19.90 -19.66
C LYS A 189 2.79 -20.47 -18.26
N PRO A 190 1.73 -21.16 -17.78
CA PRO A 190 1.74 -21.72 -16.45
C PRO A 190 2.92 -22.69 -16.21
N PRO A 191 3.54 -22.66 -15.02
CA PRO A 191 4.79 -23.40 -14.80
C PRO A 191 4.64 -24.92 -14.95
N TRP A 192 3.47 -25.48 -14.62
CA TRP A 192 3.20 -26.92 -14.73
C TRP A 192 3.16 -27.44 -16.17
N THR A 193 3.04 -26.57 -17.18
CA THR A 193 3.08 -27.01 -18.59
C THR A 193 4.49 -27.40 -19.03
N LEU A 194 5.53 -27.03 -18.27
CA LEU A 194 6.91 -27.46 -18.49
C LEU A 194 7.26 -28.61 -17.53
N PRO A 195 7.53 -29.84 -18.02
CA PRO A 195 7.76 -31.01 -17.17
C PRO A 195 8.83 -30.82 -16.08
N ALA A 196 9.92 -30.10 -16.39
CA ALA A 196 10.98 -29.82 -15.43
C ALA A 196 10.50 -28.96 -14.24
N LYS A 197 9.68 -27.93 -14.51
CA LYS A 197 9.08 -27.08 -13.46
C LYS A 197 8.03 -27.86 -12.66
N ALA A 198 7.20 -28.66 -13.33
CA ALA A 198 6.21 -29.51 -12.66
C ALA A 198 6.86 -30.52 -11.69
N ALA A 199 8.00 -31.10 -12.07
CA ALA A 199 8.77 -31.99 -11.19
C ALA A 199 9.36 -31.24 -9.98
N TYR A 200 9.90 -30.03 -10.20
CA TYR A 200 10.43 -29.18 -9.13
C TYR A 200 9.35 -28.74 -8.12
N SER A 201 8.16 -28.36 -8.60
CA SER A 201 7.06 -27.85 -7.76
C SER A 201 6.65 -28.81 -6.63
N LYS A 202 6.88 -30.12 -6.77
CA LYS A 202 6.62 -31.10 -5.69
C LYS A 202 7.52 -30.85 -4.47
N TYR A 203 8.78 -30.49 -4.68
CA TYR A 203 9.72 -30.17 -3.61
C TYR A 203 9.46 -28.79 -3.03
N ASP A 204 9.31 -27.81 -3.93
CA ASP A 204 9.12 -26.41 -3.54
C ASP A 204 7.81 -26.19 -2.80
N GLY A 205 6.71 -26.79 -3.27
CA GLY A 205 5.41 -26.74 -2.61
C GLY A 205 5.49 -27.22 -1.16
N LYS A 206 6.08 -28.40 -0.90
CA LYS A 206 6.22 -28.93 0.46
C LYS A 206 7.14 -28.08 1.34
N ARG A 207 8.19 -27.48 0.79
CA ARG A 207 9.07 -26.54 1.51
C ARG A 207 8.34 -25.25 1.87
N ALA A 208 7.63 -24.66 0.92
CA ALA A 208 6.87 -23.43 1.10
C ALA A 208 5.74 -23.64 2.12
N GLN A 209 4.97 -24.73 2.01
CA GLN A 209 3.95 -25.11 3.00
C GLN A 209 4.54 -25.14 4.41
N LYS A 210 5.63 -25.89 4.60
CA LYS A 210 6.33 -25.94 5.89
C LYS A 210 6.80 -24.56 6.37
N TYR A 211 7.35 -23.74 5.48
CA TYR A 211 7.86 -22.41 5.82
C TYR A 211 6.74 -21.46 6.27
N PHE A 212 5.61 -21.45 5.58
CA PHE A 212 4.48 -20.55 5.87
C PHE A 212 3.51 -21.10 6.93
N GLY A 213 3.68 -22.36 7.34
CA GLY A 213 2.86 -23.02 8.36
C GLY A 213 1.55 -23.57 7.81
N HIS A 214 1.57 -24.09 6.59
CA HIS A 214 0.43 -24.75 5.94
C HIS A 214 0.69 -26.25 5.78
N ASP A 215 -0.38 -27.03 5.71
CA ASP A 215 -0.32 -28.47 5.43
C ASP A 215 -1.56 -28.89 4.65
N PHE A 216 -1.41 -28.98 3.32
CA PHE A 216 -2.48 -29.46 2.44
C PHE A 216 -1.90 -30.25 1.26
N GLU A 217 -2.73 -31.08 0.64
CA GLU A 217 -2.40 -31.68 -0.64
C GLU A 217 -2.90 -30.80 -1.78
N VAL A 218 -2.14 -30.72 -2.87
CA VAL A 218 -2.61 -30.01 -4.06
C VAL A 218 -3.72 -30.86 -4.70
N PRO A 219 -4.96 -30.36 -4.79
CA PRO A 219 -6.08 -31.15 -5.27
C PRO A 219 -5.93 -31.50 -6.76
N SER A 220 -6.43 -32.66 -7.17
CA SER A 220 -6.35 -33.10 -8.58
C SER A 220 -7.15 -32.22 -9.55
N TRP A 221 -8.12 -31.45 -9.05
CA TRP A 221 -8.92 -30.50 -9.82
C TRP A 221 -8.25 -29.13 -9.99
N PHE A 222 -7.12 -28.89 -9.32
CA PHE A 222 -6.35 -27.66 -9.52
C PHE A 222 -5.56 -27.73 -10.84
N PRO A 223 -5.49 -26.65 -11.64
CA PRO A 223 -6.01 -25.30 -11.40
C PRO A 223 -7.51 -25.13 -11.69
N ILE A 224 -8.16 -24.22 -10.96
CA ILE A 224 -9.57 -23.85 -11.18
C ILE A 224 -9.72 -22.61 -12.05
N LEU A 225 -10.90 -22.42 -12.66
CA LEU A 225 -11.27 -21.15 -13.28
C LEU A 225 -11.79 -20.17 -12.18
N SER A 226 -10.90 -19.31 -11.69
CA SER A 226 -11.13 -18.44 -10.53
C SER A 226 -11.98 -17.18 -10.79
N LEU A 227 -12.61 -17.04 -11.96
CA LEU A 227 -13.38 -15.82 -12.29
C LEU A 227 -14.50 -15.51 -11.29
N LEU A 228 -15.28 -16.51 -10.87
CA LEU A 228 -16.37 -16.31 -9.93
C LEU A 228 -15.86 -15.82 -8.54
N PRO A 229 -14.92 -16.51 -7.87
CA PRO A 229 -14.41 -16.04 -6.58
C PRO A 229 -13.70 -14.69 -6.69
N GLN A 230 -12.94 -14.43 -7.76
CA GLN A 230 -12.28 -13.12 -7.92
C GLN A 230 -13.28 -11.98 -8.11
N ARG A 231 -14.35 -12.19 -8.87
CA ARG A 231 -15.42 -11.19 -9.01
C ARG A 231 -16.16 -10.95 -7.69
N ALA A 232 -16.42 -12.00 -6.92
CA ALA A 232 -16.99 -11.86 -5.58
C ALA A 232 -16.08 -11.02 -4.68
N LEU A 233 -14.77 -11.27 -4.69
CA LEU A 233 -13.77 -10.49 -3.94
C LEU A 233 -13.68 -9.04 -4.43
N THR A 234 -13.78 -8.77 -5.73
CA THR A 234 -13.88 -7.41 -6.29
C THR A 234 -15.09 -6.68 -5.75
N TYR A 235 -16.27 -7.31 -5.75
CA TYR A 235 -17.48 -6.72 -5.17
C TYR A 235 -17.32 -6.44 -3.67
N ILE A 236 -16.76 -7.39 -2.92
CA ILE A 236 -16.56 -7.23 -1.48
C ILE A 236 -15.61 -6.06 -1.20
N LYS A 237 -14.49 -5.95 -1.92
CA LYS A 237 -13.50 -4.86 -1.77
C LYS A 237 -14.14 -3.48 -1.93
N LYS A 238 -15.07 -3.34 -2.87
CA LYS A 238 -15.75 -2.07 -3.18
C LYS A 238 -16.81 -1.66 -2.16
N HIS A 239 -17.46 -2.63 -1.52
CA HIS A 239 -18.67 -2.40 -0.73
C HIS A 239 -18.53 -2.69 0.76
N HIS A 240 -17.37 -3.18 1.21
CA HIS A 240 -17.14 -3.54 2.61
C HIS A 240 -15.79 -3.00 3.13
N PRO A 241 -15.65 -2.82 4.46
CA PRO A 241 -14.38 -2.41 5.07
C PRO A 241 -13.23 -3.37 4.74
N SER A 242 -12.00 -2.84 4.75
CA SER A 242 -10.77 -3.56 4.43
C SER A 242 -10.57 -4.83 5.26
N GLN A 243 -10.96 -4.80 6.54
CA GLN A 243 -10.88 -5.96 7.44
C GLN A 243 -11.86 -7.07 7.02
N THR A 244 -13.10 -6.70 6.68
CA THR A 244 -14.12 -7.65 6.18
C THR A 244 -13.69 -8.25 4.85
N PHE A 245 -13.15 -7.45 3.95
CA PHE A 245 -12.58 -7.93 2.68
C PHE A 245 -11.42 -8.89 2.89
N SER A 246 -10.48 -8.56 3.79
CA SER A 246 -9.34 -9.44 4.10
C SER A 246 -9.79 -10.77 4.72
N ALA A 247 -10.79 -10.75 5.61
CA ALA A 247 -11.37 -11.96 6.19
C ALA A 247 -12.06 -12.83 5.13
N ALA A 248 -12.77 -12.22 4.18
CA ALA A 248 -13.39 -12.95 3.06
C ALA A 248 -12.33 -13.58 2.13
N PHE A 249 -11.26 -12.85 1.84
CA PHE A 249 -10.13 -13.35 1.07
C PHE A 249 -9.47 -14.55 1.76
N GLN A 250 -9.20 -14.43 3.06
CA GLN A 250 -8.66 -15.52 3.88
C GLN A 250 -9.57 -16.75 3.85
N SER A 251 -10.88 -16.56 4.06
CA SER A 251 -11.84 -17.66 4.07
C SER A 251 -11.91 -18.39 2.72
N CYS A 252 -11.80 -17.67 1.60
CA CYS A 252 -11.71 -18.27 0.26
C CYS A 252 -10.46 -19.16 0.14
N PHE A 253 -9.28 -18.68 0.58
CA PHE A 253 -8.06 -19.48 0.55
C PHE A 253 -8.15 -20.71 1.45
N GLU A 254 -8.59 -20.54 2.70
CA GLU A 254 -8.70 -21.64 3.66
C GLU A 254 -9.70 -22.69 3.20
N THR A 255 -10.85 -22.28 2.68
CA THR A 255 -11.86 -23.20 2.15
C THR A 255 -11.34 -23.98 0.95
N MET A 256 -10.60 -23.33 0.06
CA MET A 256 -10.05 -23.98 -1.13
C MET A 256 -8.91 -24.93 -0.83
N TRP A 257 -7.91 -24.46 -0.07
CA TRP A 257 -6.67 -25.20 0.17
C TRP A 257 -6.76 -26.14 1.36
N ASN A 258 -7.24 -25.66 2.50
CA ASN A 258 -7.34 -26.50 3.70
C ASN A 258 -8.63 -27.32 3.71
N GLY A 259 -9.74 -26.71 3.27
CA GLY A 259 -11.04 -27.38 3.13
C GLY A 259 -11.14 -28.29 1.90
N GLN A 260 -10.19 -28.19 0.96
CA GLN A 260 -10.14 -29.00 -0.27
C GLN A 260 -11.41 -28.85 -1.13
N LEU A 261 -12.02 -27.66 -1.14
CA LEU A 261 -13.22 -27.37 -1.93
C LEU A 261 -12.92 -26.48 -3.15
N ASP A 262 -13.34 -26.91 -4.34
CA ASP A 262 -13.25 -26.08 -5.55
C ASP A 262 -14.23 -24.89 -5.44
N ILE A 263 -13.71 -23.71 -5.09
CA ILE A 263 -14.48 -22.47 -4.94
C ILE A 263 -14.84 -21.81 -6.29
N SER A 264 -14.50 -22.40 -7.44
CA SER A 264 -15.12 -22.01 -8.72
C SER A 264 -16.58 -22.44 -8.79
N LYS A 265 -16.99 -23.38 -7.93
CA LYS A 265 -18.38 -23.83 -7.77
C LYS A 265 -19.13 -22.88 -6.83
N PRO A 266 -20.30 -22.32 -7.23
CA PRO A 266 -21.05 -21.37 -6.43
C PRO A 266 -21.36 -21.85 -5.01
N GLU A 267 -21.68 -23.13 -4.82
CA GLU A 267 -22.01 -23.73 -3.53
C GLU A 267 -20.81 -23.78 -2.57
N ASN A 268 -19.60 -23.97 -3.10
CA ASN A 268 -18.38 -23.97 -2.27
C ASN A 268 -17.91 -22.55 -1.99
N LEU A 269 -18.07 -21.63 -2.94
CA LEU A 269 -17.86 -20.20 -2.69
C LEU A 269 -18.84 -19.67 -1.64
N ALA A 270 -20.10 -20.09 -1.67
CA ALA A 270 -21.09 -19.72 -0.66
C ALA A 270 -20.68 -20.21 0.74
N LYS A 271 -20.14 -21.43 0.85
CA LYS A 271 -19.58 -21.93 2.12
C LYS A 271 -18.40 -21.07 2.60
N ALA A 272 -17.48 -20.71 1.71
CA ALA A 272 -16.35 -19.85 2.05
C ALA A 272 -16.83 -18.48 2.56
N LEU A 273 -17.72 -17.83 1.83
CA LEU A 273 -18.22 -16.51 2.20
C LEU A 273 -19.13 -16.55 3.43
N GLY A 274 -19.82 -17.67 3.68
CA GLY A 274 -20.68 -17.86 4.85
C GLY A 274 -19.94 -17.86 6.20
N ASN A 275 -18.61 -18.00 6.19
CA ASN A 275 -17.80 -17.82 7.41
C ASN A 275 -17.66 -16.34 7.82
N VAL A 276 -18.00 -15.40 6.93
CA VAL A 276 -17.81 -13.95 7.13
C VAL A 276 -19.11 -13.18 7.00
N PHE A 277 -20.02 -13.63 6.14
CA PHE A 277 -21.25 -12.93 5.79
C PHE A 277 -22.49 -13.76 6.12
N SER A 278 -23.62 -13.08 6.35
CA SER A 278 -24.92 -13.74 6.46
C SER A 278 -25.32 -14.41 5.13
N ALA A 279 -26.20 -15.41 5.19
CA ALA A 279 -26.65 -16.11 3.98
C ALA A 279 -27.24 -15.17 2.91
N GLN A 280 -27.97 -14.14 3.34
CA GLN A 280 -28.55 -13.13 2.44
C GLN A 280 -27.47 -12.28 1.76
N GLU A 281 -26.42 -11.90 2.49
CA GLU A 281 -25.28 -11.18 1.94
C GLU A 281 -24.48 -12.05 0.97
N VAL A 282 -24.28 -13.34 1.30
CA VAL A 282 -23.60 -14.29 0.40
C VAL A 282 -24.34 -14.41 -0.94
N GLU A 283 -25.67 -14.55 -0.91
CA GLU A 283 -26.49 -14.59 -2.13
C GLU A 283 -26.34 -13.29 -2.94
N LYS A 284 -26.37 -12.13 -2.28
CA LYS A 284 -26.15 -10.82 -2.91
C LYS A 284 -24.77 -10.73 -3.56
N ILE A 285 -23.71 -11.15 -2.87
CA ILE A 285 -22.32 -11.11 -3.37
C ILE A 285 -22.16 -12.02 -4.59
N ILE A 286 -22.66 -13.26 -4.54
CA ILE A 286 -22.58 -14.21 -5.65
C ILE A 286 -23.36 -13.69 -6.86
N THR A 287 -24.53 -13.09 -6.63
CA THR A 287 -25.34 -12.47 -7.69
C THR A 287 -24.60 -11.27 -8.31
N ALA A 288 -24.04 -10.40 -7.48
CA ALA A 288 -23.29 -9.22 -7.91
C ALA A 288 -22.04 -9.60 -8.72
N ALA A 289 -21.37 -10.71 -8.37
CA ALA A 289 -20.24 -11.26 -9.13
C ALA A 289 -20.60 -11.62 -10.59
N GLY A 290 -21.89 -11.81 -10.90
CA GLY A 290 -22.38 -12.04 -12.25
C GLY A 290 -22.66 -10.76 -13.07
N THR A 291 -22.68 -9.59 -12.44
CA THR A 291 -23.08 -8.33 -13.09
C THR A 291 -22.04 -7.82 -14.09
N PRO A 292 -22.45 -7.08 -15.13
CA PRO A 292 -21.52 -6.47 -16.09
C PRO A 292 -20.50 -5.52 -15.43
N GLU A 293 -20.91 -4.79 -14.39
CA GLU A 293 -20.06 -3.86 -13.65
C GLU A 293 -18.88 -4.58 -13.00
N VAL A 294 -19.14 -5.58 -12.15
CA VAL A 294 -18.09 -6.32 -11.44
C VAL A 294 -17.19 -7.10 -12.41
N LYS A 295 -17.76 -7.59 -13.52
CA LYS A 295 -16.99 -8.23 -14.60
C LYS A 295 -16.00 -7.26 -15.24
N ALA A 296 -16.45 -6.05 -15.56
CA ALA A 296 -15.61 -5.01 -16.15
C ALA A 296 -14.55 -4.52 -15.16
N GLU A 297 -14.91 -4.39 -13.88
CA GLU A 297 -14.00 -3.95 -12.83
C GLU A 297 -12.84 -4.93 -12.63
N LEU A 298 -13.11 -6.23 -12.44
CA LEU A 298 -12.05 -7.24 -12.35
C LEU A 298 -11.17 -7.28 -13.61
N ALA A 299 -11.77 -7.12 -14.80
CA ALA A 299 -11.04 -7.10 -16.07
C ALA A 299 -10.09 -5.90 -16.14
N ALA A 300 -10.58 -4.70 -15.81
CA ALA A 300 -9.79 -3.47 -15.78
C ALA A 300 -8.66 -3.56 -14.75
N THR A 301 -8.93 -4.06 -13.54
CA THR A 301 -7.89 -4.27 -12.52
C THR A 301 -6.82 -5.25 -13.02
N THR A 302 -7.23 -6.36 -13.62
CA THR A 302 -6.30 -7.37 -14.17
C THR A 302 -5.48 -6.82 -15.33
N GLU A 303 -6.08 -6.00 -16.20
CA GLU A 303 -5.39 -5.33 -17.30
C GLU A 303 -4.37 -4.30 -16.80
N ARG A 304 -4.75 -3.49 -15.79
CA ARG A 304 -3.87 -2.49 -15.15
C ARG A 304 -2.60 -3.14 -14.61
N VAL A 305 -2.73 -4.21 -13.81
CA VAL A 305 -1.54 -4.85 -13.20
C VAL A 305 -0.60 -5.44 -14.25
N VAL A 306 -1.11 -5.85 -15.42
CA VAL A 306 -0.27 -6.36 -16.53
C VAL A 306 0.37 -5.21 -17.30
N LYS A 307 -0.43 -4.24 -17.77
CA LYS A 307 0.02 -3.21 -18.72
C LYS A 307 0.82 -2.11 -18.05
N GLU A 308 0.44 -1.72 -16.85
CA GLU A 308 1.04 -0.59 -16.15
C GLU A 308 2.06 -1.04 -15.10
N LEU A 309 1.79 -2.15 -14.41
CA LEU A 309 2.67 -2.64 -13.34
C LEU A 309 3.57 -3.80 -13.76
N GLY A 310 3.44 -4.33 -14.97
CA GLY A 310 4.32 -5.37 -15.52
C GLY A 310 4.09 -6.79 -14.98
N ALA A 311 2.96 -7.05 -14.33
CA ALA A 311 2.67 -8.35 -13.74
C ALA A 311 2.62 -9.45 -14.80
N PHE A 312 3.35 -10.54 -14.55
CA PHE A 312 3.36 -11.75 -15.40
C PHE A 312 2.92 -13.01 -14.65
N GLY A 313 2.56 -12.91 -13.37
CA GLY A 313 2.05 -14.02 -12.56
C GLY A 313 1.55 -13.53 -11.19
N CYS A 314 1.20 -14.47 -10.31
CA CYS A 314 0.81 -14.17 -8.93
C CYS A 314 1.58 -15.02 -7.91
N PRO A 315 1.86 -14.49 -6.69
CA PRO A 315 1.56 -13.12 -6.26
C PRO A 315 2.48 -12.10 -6.92
N TRP A 316 1.94 -10.91 -7.17
CA TRP A 316 2.68 -9.74 -7.65
C TRP A 316 2.51 -8.61 -6.65
N PHE A 317 3.59 -7.91 -6.35
CA PHE A 317 3.60 -6.77 -5.45
C PHE A 317 4.00 -5.52 -6.19
N TRP A 318 3.30 -4.43 -5.92
CA TRP A 318 3.78 -3.08 -6.20
C TRP A 318 4.04 -2.41 -4.85
N VAL A 319 5.29 -2.07 -4.58
CA VAL A 319 5.72 -1.55 -3.28
C VAL A 319 6.10 -0.10 -3.46
N ILE A 320 5.58 0.78 -2.62
CA ILE A 320 5.84 2.23 -2.67
C ILE A 320 6.63 2.61 -1.41
N ASN A 321 7.78 3.25 -1.59
CA ASN A 321 8.63 3.68 -0.48
C ASN A 321 8.33 5.12 -0.03
N GLY A 322 9.01 5.58 1.03
CA GLY A 322 8.77 6.89 1.64
C GLY A 322 9.08 8.09 0.72
N GLU A 323 9.75 7.86 -0.41
CA GLU A 323 10.02 8.86 -1.45
C GLU A 323 8.90 8.87 -2.53
N GLY A 324 7.87 8.04 -2.40
CA GLY A 324 6.81 7.85 -3.39
C GLY A 324 7.25 7.03 -4.61
N LYS A 325 8.43 6.40 -4.59
CA LYS A 325 8.90 5.53 -5.68
C LYS A 325 8.26 4.15 -5.55
N GLY A 326 7.73 3.65 -6.67
CA GLY A 326 7.11 2.32 -6.76
C GLY A 326 8.02 1.31 -7.46
N GLU A 327 8.19 0.12 -6.88
CA GLU A 327 8.92 -1.00 -7.48
C GLU A 327 8.12 -2.33 -7.47
N PRO A 328 8.26 -3.16 -8.52
CA PRO A 328 7.59 -4.44 -8.60
C PRO A 328 8.39 -5.59 -7.95
N PHE A 329 7.68 -6.50 -7.26
CA PHE A 329 8.26 -7.75 -6.74
C PHE A 329 7.36 -8.94 -7.07
N PHE A 330 7.94 -10.08 -7.46
CA PHE A 330 7.20 -11.29 -7.85
C PHE A 330 7.54 -12.49 -6.98
N GLY A 331 6.51 -13.20 -6.52
CA GLY A 331 6.62 -14.43 -5.74
C GLY A 331 6.56 -14.20 -4.23
N SER A 332 6.34 -15.28 -3.48
CA SER A 332 6.19 -15.23 -2.01
C SER A 332 7.54 -15.25 -1.26
N ASP A 333 8.65 -14.95 -1.93
CA ASP A 333 10.02 -15.21 -1.48
C ASP A 333 10.96 -14.01 -1.70
N ARG A 334 10.42 -12.79 -1.81
CA ARG A 334 11.16 -11.53 -2.06
C ARG A 334 11.09 -10.52 -0.91
N TRP A 335 10.67 -10.95 0.27
CA TRP A 335 10.46 -10.07 1.43
C TRP A 335 11.66 -9.21 1.80
N HIS A 336 12.87 -9.76 1.82
CA HIS A 336 14.09 -9.01 2.15
C HIS A 336 14.30 -7.82 1.21
N PHE A 337 14.11 -8.00 -0.11
CA PHE A 337 14.19 -6.91 -1.06
C PHE A 337 13.08 -5.87 -0.86
N MET A 338 11.85 -6.30 -0.54
CA MET A 338 10.74 -5.38 -0.26
C MET A 338 11.01 -4.55 1.00
N TRP A 339 11.55 -5.16 2.05
CA TRP A 339 11.87 -4.50 3.30
C TRP A 339 13.06 -3.55 3.16
N GLU A 340 14.09 -3.95 2.41
CA GLU A 340 15.21 -3.08 2.05
C GLU A 340 14.74 -1.87 1.24
N PHE A 341 13.88 -2.08 0.23
CA PHE A 341 13.32 -1.00 -0.58
C PHE A 341 12.48 0.00 0.23
N LEU A 342 11.73 -0.50 1.23
CA LEU A 342 10.97 0.32 2.17
C LEU A 342 11.84 0.95 3.28
N GLY A 343 13.13 0.59 3.38
CA GLY A 343 14.02 1.06 4.45
C GLY A 343 13.65 0.53 5.84
N LEU A 344 12.96 -0.60 5.93
CA LEU A 344 12.49 -1.15 7.20
C LEU A 344 13.63 -1.85 7.97
N PRO A 345 13.62 -1.83 9.31
CA PRO A 345 14.52 -2.66 10.09
C PRO A 345 14.09 -4.12 10.02
N PHE A 346 14.94 -5.01 9.49
CA PHE A 346 14.70 -6.45 9.48
C PHE A 346 15.99 -7.26 9.65
N ASP A 347 15.83 -8.49 10.16
CA ASP A 347 16.90 -9.49 10.16
C ASP A 347 16.67 -10.48 9.01
N ASP A 348 17.58 -10.50 8.03
CA ASP A 348 17.53 -11.41 6.88
C ASP A 348 17.91 -12.88 7.26
N LEU A 349 18.39 -13.68 6.30
CA LEU A 349 18.85 -15.06 6.45
C LEU A 349 20.17 -15.17 7.23
N LYS A 350 20.17 -14.80 8.52
CA LYS A 350 21.33 -14.94 9.41
C LYS A 350 21.61 -16.42 9.73
N LEU A 351 22.72 -16.93 9.20
CA LEU A 351 23.26 -18.24 9.59
C LEU A 351 23.88 -18.16 10.99
N ARG A 352 23.48 -19.08 11.87
CA ARG A 352 24.10 -19.21 13.20
C ARG A 352 25.19 -20.26 13.14
N ALA A 353 26.43 -19.87 13.46
CA ALA A 353 27.52 -20.82 13.65
C ALA A 353 27.22 -21.71 14.86
N ARG A 354 27.54 -23.01 14.76
CA ARG A 354 27.62 -23.86 15.95
C ARG A 354 28.88 -23.45 16.69
N ILE A 355 28.71 -22.75 17.81
CA ILE A 355 29.79 -22.48 18.76
C ILE A 355 30.07 -23.76 19.55
#